data_AF-A0A385Q3A0-F1
#
_entry.id   AF-A0A385Q3A0-F1
#
_cell.length_a   1.000
_cell.length_b   1.000
_cell.length_c   1.000
_cell.angle_alpha   90.00
_cell.angle_beta   90.00
_cell.angle_gamma   90.00
#
_symmetry.space_group_name_H-M   'P 1'
#
loop_
_entity.id
_entity.type
_entity.pdbx_description
1 polymer ?
#
loop_
_entity_poly.entity_id
_entity_poly.type
_entity_poly.pdbx_seq_one_letter_code
_entity_poly.pdbx_strand_id
1 'polypeptide(L)'
;MNKFELYCMIYYVLDAEWDESKNAELGKFLSSANPFQFRDIGSADPVIYEEFCKKIPDTITRDDSYGYARNYVESLGNRDVQAAFLAIEREEWDECLHEYLSQEHKGRQGV
;
A
#
# COMPACT_ATOMS: atom_id res chain seq x y z
N MET A 1 2.05 11.72 6.82
CA MET A 1 1.82 11.11 5.49
C MET A 1 0.33 11.15 5.21
N ASN A 2 -0.08 11.10 3.95
CA ASN A 2 -1.48 11.06 3.56
C ASN A 2 -1.95 9.63 3.22
N LYS A 3 -3.25 9.44 3.06
CA LYS A 3 -3.87 8.14 2.72
C LYS A 3 -3.27 7.53 1.45
N PHE A 4 -3.04 8.34 0.42
CA PHE A 4 -2.50 7.86 -0.83
C PHE A 4 -1.03 7.40 -0.71
N GLU A 5 -0.21 8.11 0.06
CA GLU A 5 1.16 7.68 0.37
C GLU A 5 1.15 6.32 1.10
N LEU A 6 0.26 6.12 2.08
CA LEU A 6 0.11 4.82 2.73
C LEU A 6 -0.31 3.72 1.75
N TYR A 7 -1.25 4.03 0.85
CA TYR A 7 -1.72 3.11 -0.17
C TYR A 7 -0.60 2.67 -1.12
N CYS A 8 0.22 3.61 -1.60
CA CYS A 8 1.39 3.32 -2.43
C CYS A 8 2.40 2.44 -1.70
N MET A 9 2.67 2.71 -0.42
CA MET A 9 3.58 1.88 0.39
C MET A 9 3.10 0.43 0.49
N ILE A 10 1.81 0.22 0.76
CA ILE A 10 1.21 -1.12 0.77
C ILE A 10 1.38 -1.80 -0.59
N TYR A 11 1.13 -1.07 -1.68
CA TYR A 11 1.29 -1.59 -3.03
C TYR A 11 2.73 -2.04 -3.29
N TYR A 12 3.73 -1.22 -2.97
CA TYR A 12 5.13 -1.57 -3.21
C TYR A 12 5.58 -2.81 -2.45
N VAL A 13 5.19 -2.94 -1.18
CA VAL A 13 5.49 -4.15 -0.39
C VAL A 13 4.90 -5.39 -1.07
N LEU A 14 3.62 -5.32 -1.46
CA LEU A 14 2.94 -6.43 -2.11
C LEU A 14 3.53 -6.74 -3.51
N ASP A 15 3.95 -5.72 -4.25
CA ASP A 15 4.55 -5.85 -5.57
C ASP A 15 5.95 -6.49 -5.50
N ALA A 16 6.76 -6.14 -4.50
CA ALA A 16 8.04 -6.78 -4.24
C ALA A 16 7.87 -8.29 -3.97
N GLU A 17 6.94 -8.65 -3.09
CA GLU A 17 6.62 -10.04 -2.80
C GLU A 17 6.04 -10.80 -4.00
N TRP A 18 5.27 -10.12 -4.83
CA TRP A 18 4.80 -10.70 -6.08
C TRP A 18 5.95 -10.92 -7.06
N ASP A 19 6.93 -10.02 -7.10
CA ASP A 19 8.07 -10.16 -8.00
C ASP A 19 8.87 -11.44 -7.72
N GLU A 20 9.00 -11.81 -6.45
CA GLU A 20 9.67 -13.04 -6.01
C GLU A 20 8.79 -14.29 -6.15
N SER A 21 7.57 -14.24 -5.63
CA SER A 21 6.71 -15.43 -5.53
C SER A 21 5.97 -15.77 -6.82
N LYS A 22 5.72 -14.77 -7.68
CA LYS A 22 4.81 -14.84 -8.83
C LYS A 22 3.42 -15.41 -8.49
N ASN A 23 2.94 -15.20 -7.25
CA ASN A 23 1.64 -15.68 -6.81
C ASN A 23 0.51 -15.07 -7.65
N ALA A 24 -0.34 -15.91 -8.25
CA ALA A 24 -1.35 -15.47 -9.19
C ALA A 24 -2.48 -14.64 -8.55
N GLU A 25 -2.90 -14.99 -7.33
CA GLU A 25 -3.95 -14.25 -6.61
C GLU A 25 -3.45 -12.88 -6.14
N LEU A 26 -2.20 -12.81 -5.68
CA LEU A 26 -1.54 -11.55 -5.37
C LEU A 26 -1.42 -10.66 -6.62
N GLY A 27 -0.98 -11.22 -7.75
CA GLY A 27 -0.88 -10.50 -9.02
C GLY A 27 -2.22 -9.97 -9.52
N LYS A 28 -3.30 -10.75 -9.34
CA LYS A 28 -4.66 -10.31 -9.65
C LYS A 28 -5.08 -9.13 -8.79
N PHE A 29 -4.80 -9.16 -7.49
CA PHE A 29 -5.08 -8.05 -6.59
C PHE A 29 -4.28 -6.79 -7.00
N LEU A 30 -2.96 -6.93 -7.22
CA LEU A 30 -2.09 -5.84 -7.64
C LEU A 30 -2.57 -5.19 -8.95
N SER A 31 -2.99 -5.98 -9.93
CA SER A 31 -3.51 -5.44 -11.19
C SER A 31 -4.70 -4.50 -10.99
N SER A 32 -5.60 -4.78 -10.06
CA SER A 32 -6.74 -3.91 -9.74
C SER A 32 -6.36 -2.79 -8.77
N ALA A 33 -5.46 -3.05 -7.83
CA ALA A 33 -5.01 -2.09 -6.82
C ALA A 33 -3.94 -1.12 -7.33
N ASN A 34 -3.47 -1.25 -8.57
CA ASN A 34 -2.34 -0.49 -9.10
C ASN A 34 -2.56 1.04 -9.02
N PRO A 35 -1.80 1.77 -8.18
CA PRO A 35 -1.95 3.20 -8.04
C PRO A 35 -1.24 4.00 -9.12
N PHE A 36 -0.53 3.36 -10.06
CA PHE A 36 0.28 4.02 -11.09
C PHE A 36 -0.31 3.88 -12.50
N GLN A 37 -1.42 3.16 -12.65
CA GLN A 37 -2.12 2.98 -13.92
C GLN A 37 -2.55 4.32 -14.54
N PHE A 38 -2.97 5.27 -13.70
CA PHE A 38 -3.41 6.60 -14.12
C PHE A 38 -2.61 7.69 -13.41
N ARG A 39 -2.70 8.94 -13.89
CA ARG A 39 -1.93 10.07 -13.33
C ARG A 39 -2.51 10.62 -12.02
N ASP A 40 -3.81 10.48 -11.82
CA ASP A 40 -4.58 10.97 -10.68
C ASP A 40 -4.51 10.06 -9.44
N ILE A 41 -4.87 10.58 -8.27
CA ILE A 41 -4.86 9.82 -7.00
C ILE A 41 -5.98 8.76 -7.04
N GLY A 42 -5.60 7.50 -6.95
CA GLY A 42 -6.52 6.37 -7.00
C GLY A 42 -5.83 5.06 -7.34
N SER A 43 -6.63 4.05 -7.72
CA SER A 43 -6.19 2.73 -8.18
C SER A 43 -6.80 2.40 -9.54
N ALA A 44 -6.30 1.35 -10.20
CA ALA A 44 -6.81 0.90 -11.49
C ALA A 44 -8.32 0.54 -11.45
N ASP A 45 -8.77 -0.09 -10.36
CA ASP A 45 -10.18 -0.14 -9.97
C ASP A 45 -10.43 0.93 -8.88
N PRO A 46 -11.16 2.02 -9.17
CA PRO A 46 -11.40 3.10 -8.22
C PRO A 46 -12.05 2.66 -6.90
N VAL A 47 -12.87 1.59 -6.92
CA VAL A 47 -13.58 1.10 -5.73
C VAL A 47 -12.59 0.63 -4.66
N ILE A 48 -11.44 0.06 -5.06
CA ILE A 48 -10.43 -0.42 -4.11
C ILE A 48 -9.86 0.75 -3.29
N TYR A 49 -9.47 1.85 -3.95
CA TYR A 49 -8.94 3.02 -3.26
C TYR A 49 -10.02 3.72 -2.41
N GLU A 50 -11.26 3.79 -2.89
CA GLU A 50 -12.39 4.33 -2.12
C GLU A 50 -12.64 3.53 -0.83
N GLU A 51 -12.68 2.20 -0.91
CA GLU A 51 -12.85 1.33 0.26
C GLU A 51 -11.67 1.41 1.23
N PHE A 52 -10.45 1.51 0.71
CA PHE A 52 -9.27 1.81 1.52
C PHE A 52 -9.45 3.13 2.29
N CYS A 53 -9.88 4.20 1.62
CA CYS A 53 -10.05 5.51 2.25
C CYS A 53 -11.10 5.54 3.37
N LYS A 54 -12.11 4.66 3.30
CA LYS A 54 -13.13 4.49 4.35
C LYS A 54 -12.60 3.79 5.60
N LYS A 55 -11.59 2.92 5.44
CA LYS A 55 -11.01 2.11 6.52
C LYS A 55 -9.84 2.80 7.24
N ILE A 56 -9.24 3.79 6.60
CA ILE A 56 -8.04 4.47 7.09
C ILE A 56 -8.41 5.82 7.72
N PRO A 57 -7.83 6.19 8.88
CA PRO A 57 -8.07 7.50 9.49
C PRO A 57 -7.48 8.65 8.66
N ASP A 58 -7.99 9.86 8.87
CA ASP A 58 -7.51 11.05 8.15
C ASP A 58 -6.12 11.50 8.59
N THR A 59 -5.73 11.20 9.83
CA THR A 59 -4.40 11.50 10.37
C THR A 59 -3.56 10.22 10.43
N ILE A 60 -2.44 10.21 9.70
CA ILE A 60 -1.52 9.08 9.65
C ILE A 60 -0.12 9.58 10.01
N THR A 61 0.39 9.08 11.13
CA THR A 61 1.78 9.24 11.55
C THR A 61 2.63 8.13 10.93
N ARG A 62 3.96 8.33 10.90
CA ARG A 62 4.87 7.25 10.47
C ARG A 62 4.78 6.06 11.42
N ASP A 63 4.71 6.33 12.73
CA ASP A 63 4.71 5.30 13.76
C ASP A 63 3.47 4.39 13.72
N ASP A 64 2.31 4.92 13.33
CA ASP A 64 1.07 4.14 13.24
C ASP A 64 0.86 3.51 11.86
N SER A 65 1.62 3.92 10.85
CA SER A 65 1.40 3.58 9.43
C SER A 65 1.42 2.08 9.16
N TYR A 66 2.40 1.36 9.71
CA TYR A 66 2.50 -0.10 9.59
C TYR A 66 1.27 -0.80 10.18
N GLY A 67 0.81 -0.34 11.35
CA GLY A 67 -0.38 -0.89 11.99
C GLY A 67 -1.64 -0.69 11.15
N TYR A 68 -1.82 0.50 10.57
CA TYR A 68 -2.94 0.76 9.66
C TYR A 68 -2.86 -0.05 8.38
N ALA A 69 -1.67 -0.18 7.78
CA ALA A 69 -1.44 -1.00 6.60
C ALA A 69 -1.79 -2.47 6.84
N ARG A 70 -1.28 -3.03 7.94
CA ARG A 70 -1.57 -4.40 8.37
C ARG A 70 -3.06 -4.63 8.58
N ASN A 71 -3.71 -3.75 9.35
CA ASN A 71 -5.16 -3.85 9.62
C ASN A 71 -5.99 -3.80 8.33
N TYR A 72 -5.59 -2.93 7.38
CA TYR A 72 -6.25 -2.88 6.08
C TYR A 72 -6.09 -4.19 5.31
N VAL A 73 -4.88 -4.71 5.19
CA VAL A 73 -4.62 -5.97 4.48
C VAL A 73 -5.34 -7.16 5.13
N GLU A 74 -5.36 -7.24 6.46
CA GLU A 74 -6.13 -8.24 7.21
C GLU A 74 -7.64 -8.13 6.88
N SER A 75 -8.16 -6.91 6.75
CA SER A 75 -9.57 -6.66 6.43
C SER A 75 -9.99 -7.03 5.00
N LEU A 76 -9.04 -7.33 4.09
CA LEU A 76 -9.34 -7.78 2.72
C LEU A 76 -9.82 -9.23 2.67
N GLY A 77 -9.52 -10.03 3.71
CA GLY A 77 -9.87 -11.45 3.75
C GLY A 77 -9.16 -12.33 2.71
N ASN A 78 -8.18 -11.79 1.99
CA ASN A 78 -7.36 -12.52 1.02
C ASN A 78 -6.08 -13.03 1.70
N ARG A 79 -5.97 -14.35 1.85
CA ARG A 79 -4.85 -15.00 2.56
C ARG A 79 -3.50 -14.81 1.87
N ASP A 80 -3.46 -14.84 0.54
CA ASP A 80 -2.22 -14.66 -0.22
C ASP A 80 -1.70 -13.22 -0.09
N VAL A 81 -2.60 -12.23 -0.15
CA VAL A 81 -2.25 -10.82 0.07
C VAL A 81 -1.79 -10.57 1.51
N GLN A 82 -2.44 -11.22 2.49
CA GLN A 82 -2.02 -11.15 3.89
C GLN A 82 -0.65 -11.77 4.11
N ALA A 83 -0.41 -12.95 3.55
CA ALA A 83 0.88 -13.63 3.67
C ALA A 83 2.01 -12.80 3.06
N ALA A 84 1.78 -12.20 1.88
CA ALA A 84 2.73 -11.29 1.26
C ALA A 84 3.03 -10.07 2.14
N PHE A 85 2.01 -9.39 2.65
CA PHE A 85 2.26 -8.23 3.53
C PHE A 85 3.00 -8.59 4.83
N LEU A 86 2.85 -9.82 5.33
CA LEU A 86 3.54 -10.28 6.53
C LEU A 86 5.02 -10.65 6.29
N ALA A 87 5.50 -10.62 5.05
CA ALA A 87 6.90 -10.83 4.73
C ALA A 87 7.79 -9.64 5.15
N ILE A 88 7.25 -8.42 5.14
CA ILE A 88 7.97 -7.23 5.61
C ILE A 88 7.83 -7.06 7.13
N GLU A 89 8.98 -6.93 7.79
CA GLU A 89 9.04 -6.60 9.21
C GLU A 89 8.86 -5.10 9.46
N ARG A 90 8.60 -4.73 10.71
CA ARG A 90 8.30 -3.36 11.08
C ARG A 90 9.48 -2.41 10.81
N GLU A 91 10.69 -2.87 11.13
CA GLU A 91 11.92 -2.11 10.95
C GLU A 91 12.17 -1.81 9.47
N GLU A 92 12.03 -2.81 8.60
CA GLU A 92 12.18 -2.65 7.16
C GLU A 92 11.10 -1.74 6.57
N TRP A 93 9.86 -1.85 7.03
CA TRP A 93 8.80 -0.91 6.66
C TRP A 93 9.19 0.54 6.95
N ASP A 94 9.72 0.82 8.15
CA ASP A 94 10.08 2.17 8.57
C ASP A 94 11.23 2.73 7.71
N GLU A 95 12.19 1.89 7.31
CA GLU A 95 13.27 2.25 6.38
C GLU A 95 12.73 2.57 4.98
N CYS A 96 11.92 1.67 4.40
CA CYS A 96 11.31 1.88 3.08
C CYS A 96 10.40 3.12 3.07
N LEU A 97 9.64 3.35 4.14
CA LEU A 97 8.78 4.52 4.28
C LEU A 97 9.60 5.81 4.35
N HIS A 98 10.71 5.79 5.08
CA HIS A 98 11.61 6.93 5.15
C HIS A 98 12.16 7.28 3.76
N GLU A 99 12.65 6.26 3.05
CA GLU A 99 13.17 6.42 1.70
C GLU A 99 12.10 6.95 0.74
N TYR A 100 10.93 6.32 0.68
CA TYR A 100 9.81 6.74 -0.19
C TYR A 100 9.43 8.21 0.04
N LEU A 101 9.25 8.62 1.29
CA LEU A 101 8.86 9.99 1.64
C LEU A 101 9.97 11.02 1.37
N SER A 102 11.24 10.59 1.30
CA SER A 102 12.37 11.48 0.98
C SER A 102 12.49 11.80 -0.52
N GLN A 103 11.91 10.97 -1.38
CA GLN A 103 12.01 11.09 -2.84
C GLN A 103 10.81 11.84 -3.44
N GLU A 104 10.90 12.18 -4.73
CA GLU A 104 9.73 12.60 -5.49
C GLU A 104 8.83 11.38 -5.73
N HIS A 105 7.56 11.50 -5.35
CA HIS A 105 6.60 10.40 -5.44
C HIS A 105 5.20 10.91 -5.73
N LYS A 106 4.39 10.03 -6.34
CA LYS A 106 2.97 10.31 -6.56
C LYS A 106 2.26 10.39 -5.21
N GLY A 107 1.48 11.45 -4.98
CA GLY A 107 0.83 11.70 -3.70
C GLY A 107 1.49 12.75 -2.85
N ARG A 108 2.74 13.12 -3.17
CA ARG A 108 3.39 14.29 -2.59
C ARG A 108 2.58 15.51 -3.01
N GLN A 109 1.80 16.07 -2.10
CA GLN A 109 1.17 17.36 -2.35
C GLN A 109 2.29 18.37 -2.58
N GLY A 110 2.26 19.01 -3.75
CA GLY A 110 3.17 20.11 -4.07
C GLY A 110 3.10 21.15 -2.96
N VAL A 111 4.28 21.58 -2.53
CA VAL A 111 4.50 22.74 -1.66
C VAL A 111 3.80 23.96 -2.24
#